data_AF-B7WVW2-F1
#
_entry.id   AF-B7WVW2-F1
#
_cell.length_a   1.000
_cell.length_b   1.000
_cell.length_c   1.000
_cell.angle_alpha   90.00
_cell.angle_beta   90.00
_cell.angle_gamma   90.00
#
_symmetry.space_group_name_H-M   'P 1'
#
loop_
_entity.id
_entity.type
_entity.pdbx_description
1 polymer ?
#
loop_
_entity_poly.entity_id
_entity_poly.type
_entity_poly.pdbx_seq_one_letter_code
_entity_poly.pdbx_strand_id
1 'polypeptide(L)' 'MKKSRFTDSQTIDALKRADAVLTAPELCLELGVNSATLYKWQANFCGMDASLMLA' A
#
# COMPACT_ATOMS: atom_id res chain seq x y z
N MET A 1 15.66 -9.79 -11.57
CA MET A 1 14.62 -9.05 -10.82
C MET A 1 13.26 -9.46 -11.36
N LYS A 2 12.48 -10.29 -10.65
CA LYS A 2 11.08 -10.53 -11.04
C LYS A 2 10.37 -9.18 -10.97
N LYS A 3 9.81 -8.71 -12.10
CA LYS A 3 9.03 -7.47 -12.15
C LYS A 3 7.98 -7.55 -11.05
N SER A 4 8.03 -6.64 -10.08
CA SER A 4 7.00 -6.56 -9.05
C SER A 4 5.66 -6.39 -9.77
N ARG A 5 4.62 -7.13 -9.36
CA ARG A 5 3.29 -7.10 -10.01
C ARG A 5 2.67 -5.70 -10.04
N PHE A 6 3.16 -4.81 -9.17
CA PHE A 6 2.70 -3.45 -8.99
C PHE A 6 3.88 -2.49 -9.04
N THR A 7 3.67 -1.33 -9.64
CA THR A 7 4.62 -0.22 -9.58
C THR A 7 4.50 0.54 -8.27
N ASP A 8 5.51 1.34 -7.94
CA ASP A 8 5.50 2.17 -6.73
C ASP A 8 4.29 3.14 -6.71
N SER A 9 3.98 3.79 -7.85
CA SER A 9 2.79 4.64 -7.97
C SER A 9 1.47 3.89 -7.74
N GLN A 10 1.34 2.66 -8.25
CA GLN A 10 0.15 1.84 -8.02
C GLN A 10 0.01 1.46 -6.54
N THR A 11 1.13 1.20 -5.87
CA THR A 11 1.16 0.87 -4.44
C THR A 11 0.77 2.07 -3.59
N ILE A 12 1.31 3.25 -3.90
CA ILE A 12 0.98 4.49 -3.18
C ILE A 12 -0.50 4.87 -3.37
N ASP A 13 -1.03 4.75 -4.59
CA ASP A 13 -2.45 5.02 -4.86
C ASP A 13 -3.36 4.06 -4.08
N ALA A 14 -3.00 2.77 -4.03
CA ALA A 14 -3.69 1.77 -3.23
C ALA A 14 -3.68 2.12 -1.72
N LEU A 15 -2.54 2.51 -1.17
CA LEU A 15 -2.42 2.92 0.24
C LEU A 15 -3.28 4.14 0.55
N LYS A 16 -3.30 5.14 -0.34
CA LYS A 16 -4.14 6.35 -0.17
C LYS A 16 -5.63 6.03 -0.21
N ARG A 17 -6.05 5.10 -1.07
CA ARG A 17 -7.43 4.60 -1.11
C ARG A 17 -7.81 3.83 0.17
N ALA A 18 -6.87 3.06 0.71
CA ALA A 18 -7.03 2.33 1.98
C ALA A 18 -7.25 3.28 3.17
N ASP A 19 -6.57 4.42 3.17
CA ASP A 19 -6.66 5.44 4.24
C ASP A 19 -7.94 6.28 4.12
N ALA A 20 -8.33 6.62 2.88
CA ALA A 20 -9.42 7.56 2.65
C ALA A 20 -10.82 6.98 2.96
N VAL A 21 -11.15 5.77 2.52
CA VAL A 21 -12.53 5.21 2.64
C VAL A 21 -12.58 3.68 2.59
N LEU A 22 -11.61 2.99 1.97
CA LEU A 22 -11.67 1.54 1.75
C LEU A 22 -11.04 0.75 2.89
N THR A 23 -11.83 -0.12 3.53
CA THR A 23 -11.30 -1.07 4.51
C THR A 23 -10.33 -2.04 3.81
N ALA A 24 -9.15 -2.25 4.41
CA ALA A 24 -8.10 -3.17 3.95
C ALA A 24 -8.57 -4.49 3.27
N PRO A 25 -9.61 -5.21 3.75
CA PRO A 25 -10.14 -6.39 3.07
C PRO A 25 -10.69 -6.14 1.66
N GLU A 26 -11.45 -5.05 1.43
CA GLU A 26 -12.03 -4.73 0.12
C GLU A 26 -10.93 -4.43 -0.89
N LEU A 27 -9.94 -3.61 -0.48
CA LEU A 27 -8.80 -3.28 -1.33
C LEU A 27 -7.94 -4.51 -1.67
N CYS A 28 -7.81 -5.45 -0.72
CA CYS A 28 -7.14 -6.73 -0.95
C CYS A 28 -7.85 -7.55 -2.03
N LEU A 29 -9.18 -7.61 -2.00
CA LEU A 29 -9.98 -8.29 -3.03
C LEU A 29 -9.85 -7.61 -4.39
N GLU A 30 -9.97 -6.27 -4.44
CA GLU A 30 -9.94 -5.49 -5.68
C GLU A 30 -8.59 -5.60 -6.40
N LEU A 31 -7.48 -5.56 -5.66
CA LEU A 31 -6.12 -5.66 -6.21
C LEU A 31 -5.65 -7.11 -6.38
N GLY A 32 -6.40 -8.09 -5.85
CA GLY A 32 -6.00 -9.49 -5.82
C GLY A 32 -4.68 -9.69 -5.04
N VAL A 33 -4.58 -9.00 -3.90
CA VAL A 33 -3.46 -9.07 -2.95
C VAL A 33 -3.98 -9.52 -1.60
N ASN A 34 -3.13 -10.11 -0.77
CA ASN A 34 -3.53 -10.46 0.59
C ASN A 34 -3.16 -9.33 1.57
N SER A 35 -3.78 -9.33 2.75
CA SER A 35 -3.50 -8.39 3.83
C SER A 35 -2.01 -8.31 4.20
N ALA A 36 -1.28 -9.42 4.11
CA ALA A 36 0.17 -9.46 4.31
C ALA A 36 0.94 -8.57 3.29
N THR A 37 0.46 -8.48 2.05
CA THR A 37 1.03 -7.60 1.02
C THR A 37 0.76 -6.15 1.35
N LEU A 38 -0.47 -5.83 1.79
CA LEU A 38 -0.85 -4.48 2.19
C LEU A 38 0.01 -4.00 3.38
N TYR A 39 0.23 -4.87 4.38
CA TYR A 39 1.09 -4.55 5.52
C TYR A 39 2.56 -4.38 5.12
N LYS A 40 3.05 -5.18 4.17
CA LYS A 40 4.39 -4.96 3.59
C LYS A 40 4.46 -3.63 2.85
N TRP A 41 3.45 -3.24 2.09
CA TRP A 41 3.40 -1.94 1.44
C TRP A 41 3.39 -0.80 2.44
N GLN A 42 2.56 -0.89 3.48
CA GLN A 42 2.60 0.05 4.60
C GLN A 42 4.01 0.11 5.20
N ALA A 43 4.65 -1.01 5.53
CA ALA A 43 6.01 -0.99 6.09
C ALA A 43 7.08 -0.41 5.13
N ASN A 44 6.99 -0.69 3.83
CA ASN A 44 7.97 -0.22 2.84
C ASN A 44 7.76 1.27 2.48
N PHE A 45 6.50 1.72 2.36
CA PHE A 45 6.17 3.07 1.93
C PHE A 45 5.93 4.04 3.11
N CYS A 46 5.39 3.58 4.24
CA CYS A 46 5.37 4.33 5.48
C CYS A 46 6.81 4.53 6.00
N GLY A 47 7.75 3.60 5.79
CA GLY A 47 9.17 3.85 6.05
C GLY A 47 9.82 4.91 5.16
N MET A 48 9.21 5.24 4.02
CA MET A 48 9.66 6.29 3.09
C MET A 48 8.99 7.65 3.34
N ASP A 49 7.80 7.66 3.96
CA ASP A 49 6.98 8.86 4.22
C ASP A 49 6.84 9.22 5.73
N ALA A 50 7.15 8.32 6.66
CA ALA A 50 7.10 8.60 8.11
C ALA A 50 8.13 9.64 8.57
N SER A 51 9.12 9.97 7.73
CA SER A 51 9.97 11.15 7.93
C SER A 51 9.25 12.47 7.64
N LEU A 52 8.07 12.45 7.00
CA LEU A 52 7.30 13.64 6.60
C LEU A 52 6.00 13.82 7.41
N MET A 53 5.49 12.78 8.08
CA MET A 53 4.23 12.85 8.85
C MET A 53 4.39 13.19 10.35
N LEU A 54 5.63 13.45 10.82
CA LEU A 54 5.94 13.84 12.21
C LEU A 54 6.77 15.15 12.28
N ALA A 55 6.37 16.19 11.53
CA ALA A 55 6.88 17.56 11.69
C ALA A 55 5.74 18.56 11.86
#